data_AF-A8X2A8-F1
#
_entry.id   AF-A8X2A8-F1
#
_cell.length_a   1.000
_cell.length_b   1.000
_cell.length_c   1.000
_cell.angle_alpha   90.00
_cell.angle_beta   90.00
_cell.angle_gamma   90.00
#
_symmetry.space_group_name_H-M   'P 1'
#
loop_
_entity.id
_entity.type
_entity.pdbx_description
1 polymer ?
#
loop_
_entity_poly.entity_id
_entity_poly.type
_entity_poly.pdbx_seq_one_letter_code
_entity_poly.pdbx_strand_id
1 'polypeptide(L)'
;MKLLFSHSSIFFIVLNHIFAQNNDIFEVNIFIEKCDPACVFEPRHVNSETVKLFPRSCETVCAYLLFDESTDVSDNELSGIFQNMRNLFGFVHVMNTNFTNLKFLEGLESLECNYNDNLVIQSNKYITEIGIESLQGVLAFLYFLTTDRLSIVITNNSPNFCLTIQETNNMFYAQIFEHDMISASICDFNQTSIEDQKLCKIDNFDLTNFNPKCQRVFGTVLVNEGDELLVGKLNNIKWIYGELVINGTKLETIDFLDSLEHVVSLDAKSNIHNSSPAIFIYNNQKLSSASFPSLMTVIGGSSPFQFVQNNESLTFNPEICTKSQKGMNTIKQVPTIDGKTCVPGVEKIILNSTADFFETSFLFLDPPPTFPLAPYPVPPLLYANGTCLLALAPELQCSSSR
;
A
#
# COMPACT_ATOMS: atom_id res chain seq x y z
N MET A 1 7.70 -26.12 47.99
CA MET A 1 7.89 -25.39 46.72
C MET A 1 7.30 -26.24 45.59
N LYS A 2 6.05 -25.98 45.21
CA LYS A 2 5.40 -26.60 44.02
C LYS A 2 5.00 -25.45 43.11
N LEU A 3 5.54 -25.43 41.88
CA LEU A 3 5.14 -24.46 40.86
C LEU A 3 3.74 -24.82 40.35
N LEU A 4 2.76 -23.98 40.66
CA LEU A 4 1.46 -23.98 40.00
C LEU A 4 1.61 -23.19 38.70
N PHE A 5 1.88 -23.88 37.60
CA PHE A 5 1.71 -23.29 36.28
C PHE A 5 0.22 -23.10 36.01
N SER A 6 -0.18 -21.87 35.70
CA SER A 6 -1.56 -21.53 35.37
C SER A 6 -1.99 -22.22 34.07
N HIS A 7 -3.16 -22.87 34.07
CA HIS A 7 -3.76 -23.44 32.86
C HIS A 7 -3.96 -22.39 31.75
N SER A 8 -4.08 -21.10 32.10
CA SER A 8 -4.16 -19.99 31.14
C SER A 8 -2.89 -19.85 30.29
N SER A 9 -1.71 -20.04 30.87
CA SER A 9 -0.43 -19.92 30.16
C SER A 9 -0.23 -21.02 29.11
N ILE A 10 -0.72 -22.24 29.39
CA ILE A 10 -0.68 -23.35 28.44
C ILE A 10 -1.70 -23.11 27.31
N PHE A 11 -2.89 -22.59 27.63
CA PHE A 11 -3.93 -22.28 26.66
C PHE A 11 -3.48 -21.21 25.65
N PHE A 12 -2.79 -20.15 26.09
CA PHE A 12 -2.20 -19.15 25.20
C PHE A 12 -1.11 -19.71 24.27
N ILE A 13 -0.24 -20.60 24.77
CA ILE A 13 0.79 -21.24 23.93
C ILE A 13 0.15 -22.16 22.89
N VAL A 14 -0.87 -22.93 23.27
CA VAL A 14 -1.60 -23.83 22.35
C VAL A 14 -2.37 -23.05 21.29
N LEU A 15 -3.04 -21.94 21.65
CA LEU A 15 -3.70 -21.07 20.68
C LEU A 15 -2.72 -20.44 19.70
N ASN A 16 -1.59 -19.92 20.16
CA ASN A 16 -0.55 -19.39 19.25
C ASN A 16 0.02 -20.48 18.33
N HIS A 17 0.17 -21.72 18.81
CA HIS A 17 0.60 -22.84 17.97
C HIS A 17 -0.45 -23.24 16.92
N ILE A 18 -1.75 -23.20 17.27
CA ILE A 18 -2.85 -23.50 16.35
C ILE A 18 -3.01 -22.37 15.31
N PHE A 19 -2.85 -21.10 15.71
CA PHE A 19 -2.85 -19.97 14.77
C PHE A 19 -1.67 -20.05 13.79
N ALA A 20 -0.47 -20.41 14.25
CA ALA A 20 0.68 -20.64 13.36
C ALA A 20 0.41 -21.78 12.38
N GLN A 21 -0.03 -22.96 12.87
CA GLN A 21 -0.32 -24.11 12.02
C GLN A 21 -1.45 -23.86 11.00
N ASN A 22 -2.46 -23.06 11.34
CA ASN A 22 -3.52 -22.71 10.40
C ASN A 22 -3.04 -21.76 9.29
N ASN A 23 -2.08 -20.87 9.57
CA ASN A 23 -1.46 -20.05 8.52
C ASN A 23 -0.61 -20.93 7.57
N ASP A 24 0.25 -21.80 8.12
CA ASP A 24 1.07 -22.72 7.31
C ASP A 24 0.21 -23.62 6.39
N ILE A 25 -0.93 -24.12 6.88
CA ILE A 25 -1.88 -24.94 6.09
C ILE A 25 -2.57 -24.10 4.99
N PHE A 26 -2.79 -22.80 5.21
CA PHE A 26 -3.39 -21.91 4.21
C PHE A 26 -2.38 -21.51 3.12
N GLU A 27 -1.12 -21.24 3.49
CA GLU A 27 -0.01 -20.99 2.56
C GLU A 27 0.16 -22.14 1.55
N VAL A 28 0.24 -23.38 2.05
CA VAL A 28 0.46 -24.58 1.23
C VAL A 28 -0.66 -24.80 0.21
N ASN A 29 -1.92 -24.60 0.59
CA ASN A 29 -3.05 -24.86 -0.31
C ASN A 29 -3.08 -23.91 -1.52
N ILE A 30 -2.67 -22.65 -1.38
CA ILE A 30 -2.75 -21.67 -2.48
C ILE A 30 -1.53 -21.75 -3.40
N PHE A 31 -0.34 -22.09 -2.89
CA PHE A 31 0.78 -22.48 -3.75
C PHE A 31 0.39 -23.66 -4.65
N ILE A 32 -0.32 -24.66 -4.12
CA ILE A 32 -0.79 -25.82 -4.90
C ILE A 32 -1.83 -25.43 -5.98
N GLU A 33 -2.66 -24.40 -5.75
CA GLU A 33 -3.66 -23.95 -6.73
C GLU A 33 -3.10 -23.03 -7.84
N LYS A 34 -2.13 -22.16 -7.52
CA LYS A 34 -1.56 -21.19 -8.47
C LYS A 34 -0.32 -21.66 -9.23
N CYS A 35 0.40 -22.68 -8.73
CA CYS A 35 1.78 -22.95 -9.17
C CYS A 35 1.96 -24.34 -9.78
N ASP A 36 2.75 -24.43 -10.86
CA ASP A 36 3.30 -25.72 -11.31
C ASP A 36 4.28 -26.23 -10.23
N PRO A 37 4.13 -27.47 -9.71
CA PRO A 37 5.06 -28.05 -8.74
C PRO A 37 6.53 -28.07 -9.19
N ALA A 38 6.81 -28.06 -10.50
CA ALA A 38 8.17 -27.96 -11.04
C ALA A 38 8.77 -26.54 -10.94
N CYS A 39 7.94 -25.53 -10.65
CA CYS A 39 8.29 -24.12 -10.52
C CYS A 39 8.17 -23.58 -9.08
N VAL A 40 8.03 -24.47 -8.09
CA VAL A 40 8.05 -24.11 -6.66
C VAL A 40 9.48 -24.17 -6.12
N PHE A 41 9.90 -23.13 -5.40
CA PHE A 41 11.15 -23.10 -4.64
C PHE A 41 10.83 -23.12 -3.14
N GLU A 42 10.83 -24.32 -2.56
CA GLU A 42 10.54 -24.59 -1.15
C GLU A 42 11.49 -23.92 -0.13
N PRO A 43 12.83 -23.82 -0.38
CA PRO A 43 13.72 -23.14 0.58
C PRO A 43 13.41 -21.65 0.67
N ARG A 44 13.26 -21.11 1.89
CA ARG A 44 13.08 -19.66 2.06
C ARG A 44 14.41 -18.89 1.92
N HIS A 45 15.45 -19.33 2.62
CA HIS A 45 16.77 -18.67 2.55
C HIS A 45 17.50 -19.01 1.25
N VAL A 46 18.04 -18.01 0.57
CA VAL A 46 18.85 -18.15 -0.64
C VAL A 46 20.34 -18.12 -0.29
N ASN A 47 21.01 -19.26 -0.45
CA ASN A 47 22.46 -19.41 -0.26
C ASN A 47 23.03 -20.47 -1.24
N SER A 48 24.33 -20.72 -1.21
CA SER A 48 25.03 -21.57 -2.16
C SER A 48 24.60 -23.03 -2.11
N GLU A 49 23.97 -23.50 -1.02
CA GLU A 49 23.34 -24.81 -0.94
C GLU A 49 21.94 -24.82 -1.55
N THR A 50 21.07 -23.90 -1.10
CA THR A 50 19.64 -23.88 -1.48
C THR A 50 19.43 -23.43 -2.91
N VAL A 51 20.17 -22.44 -3.41
CA VAL A 51 19.97 -21.83 -4.75
C VAL A 51 20.18 -22.82 -5.91
N LYS A 52 20.81 -23.97 -5.63
CA LYS A 52 20.95 -25.09 -6.58
C LYS A 52 19.59 -25.76 -6.90
N LEU A 53 18.60 -25.60 -6.03
CA LEU A 53 17.23 -26.12 -6.18
C LEU A 53 16.30 -25.14 -6.92
N PHE A 54 16.77 -23.93 -7.26
CA PHE A 54 15.93 -22.92 -7.90
C PHE A 54 15.50 -23.36 -9.32
N PRO A 55 14.20 -23.22 -9.70
CA PRO A 55 13.66 -23.71 -10.96
C PRO A 55 14.01 -22.77 -12.14
N ARG A 56 15.28 -22.79 -12.57
CA ARG A 56 15.87 -21.87 -13.58
C ARG A 56 15.16 -21.82 -14.94
N SER A 57 14.32 -22.79 -15.28
CA SER A 57 13.57 -22.84 -16.54
C SER A 57 12.19 -22.20 -16.47
N CYS A 58 11.73 -21.80 -15.28
CA CYS A 58 10.39 -21.27 -15.07
C CYS A 58 10.35 -19.75 -15.22
N GLU A 59 9.30 -19.27 -15.90
CA GLU A 59 8.99 -17.85 -16.06
C GLU A 59 8.17 -17.32 -14.87
N THR A 60 7.16 -18.07 -14.46
CA THR A 60 6.45 -17.87 -13.19
C THR A 60 7.02 -18.82 -12.15
N VAL A 61 7.49 -18.28 -11.04
CA VAL A 61 8.05 -19.03 -9.91
C VAL A 61 7.22 -18.74 -8.67
N CYS A 62 7.03 -19.76 -7.83
CA CYS A 62 6.41 -19.59 -6.53
C CYS A 62 7.46 -19.83 -5.44
N ALA A 63 7.80 -18.77 -4.71
CA ALA A 63 8.92 -18.78 -3.78
C ALA A 63 8.83 -17.67 -2.74
N TYR A 64 9.37 -17.94 -1.56
CA TYR A 64 9.57 -16.96 -0.51
C TYR A 64 11.06 -16.63 -0.43
N LEU A 65 11.53 -15.65 -1.22
CA LEU A 65 12.95 -15.38 -1.39
C LEU A 65 13.49 -14.50 -0.25
N LEU A 66 14.20 -15.12 0.69
CA LEU A 66 14.91 -14.43 1.77
C LEU A 66 16.42 -14.39 1.50
N PHE A 67 16.96 -13.19 1.37
CA PHE A 67 18.38 -12.89 1.29
C PHE A 67 18.81 -12.18 2.56
N ASP A 68 19.80 -12.72 3.27
CA ASP A 68 20.25 -12.18 4.55
C ASP A 68 21.78 -12.28 4.74
N GLU A 69 22.26 -12.09 5.98
CA GLU A 69 23.69 -12.19 6.31
C GLU A 69 24.30 -13.58 6.05
N SER A 70 23.48 -14.61 5.85
CA SER A 70 23.90 -15.96 5.47
C SER A 70 23.98 -16.20 3.95
N THR A 71 23.53 -15.25 3.12
CA THR A 71 23.64 -15.34 1.66
C THR A 71 25.09 -15.17 1.22
N ASP A 72 25.70 -16.27 0.76
CA ASP A 72 27.08 -16.40 0.30
C ASP A 72 27.22 -16.46 -1.24
N VAL A 73 26.13 -16.19 -1.97
CA VAL A 73 26.05 -16.20 -3.44
C VAL A 73 26.23 -14.78 -3.98
N SER A 74 27.04 -14.61 -5.03
CA SER A 74 27.23 -13.29 -5.64
C SER A 74 26.02 -12.81 -6.44
N ASP A 75 25.89 -11.50 -6.59
CA ASP A 75 24.90 -10.83 -7.44
C ASP A 75 24.91 -11.38 -8.88
N ASN A 76 26.11 -11.55 -9.46
CA ASN A 76 26.31 -12.08 -10.81
C ASN A 76 25.83 -13.54 -10.95
N GLU A 77 26.03 -14.37 -9.93
CA GLU A 77 25.51 -15.74 -9.92
C GLU A 77 23.98 -15.75 -9.80
N LEU A 78 23.41 -14.90 -8.94
CA LEU A 78 21.96 -14.75 -8.80
C LEU A 78 21.31 -14.27 -10.10
N SER A 79 21.88 -13.29 -10.81
CA SER A 79 21.40 -12.85 -12.13
C SER A 79 21.30 -14.02 -13.11
N GLY A 80 22.33 -14.88 -13.19
CA GLY A 80 22.31 -16.06 -14.07
C GLY A 80 21.32 -17.15 -13.65
N ILE A 81 20.88 -17.16 -12.38
CA ILE A 81 19.90 -18.11 -11.84
C ILE A 81 18.47 -17.61 -12.07
N PHE A 82 18.22 -16.32 -11.85
CA PHE A 82 16.90 -15.70 -11.94
C PHE A 82 16.59 -15.11 -13.33
N GLN A 83 17.52 -15.13 -14.29
CA GLN A 83 17.38 -14.56 -15.65
C GLN A 83 16.05 -14.82 -16.39
N ASN A 84 15.39 -15.96 -16.13
CA ASN A 84 14.13 -16.34 -16.76
C ASN A 84 12.89 -16.00 -15.94
N MET A 85 13.02 -15.72 -14.64
CA MET A 85 11.91 -15.36 -13.77
C MET A 85 11.35 -13.99 -14.19
N ARG A 86 10.05 -13.95 -14.47
CA ARG A 86 9.27 -12.74 -14.76
C ARG A 86 8.20 -12.51 -13.70
N ASN A 87 7.60 -13.57 -13.17
CA ASN A 87 6.51 -13.47 -12.21
C ASN A 87 6.88 -14.23 -10.94
N LEU A 88 6.74 -13.59 -9.78
CA LEU A 88 6.94 -14.21 -8.48
C LEU A 88 5.64 -14.21 -7.67
N PHE A 89 5.16 -15.40 -7.31
CA PHE A 89 4.14 -15.56 -6.27
C PHE A 89 4.82 -15.88 -4.93
N GLY A 90 4.72 -14.95 -3.98
CA GLY A 90 5.38 -14.99 -2.68
C GLY A 90 6.00 -13.63 -2.33
N PHE A 91 7.17 -13.63 -1.70
CA PHE A 91 7.84 -12.40 -1.25
C PHE A 91 9.32 -12.34 -1.65
N VAL A 92 9.87 -11.13 -1.65
CA VAL A 92 11.30 -10.82 -1.75
C VAL A 92 11.71 -10.03 -0.52
N HIS A 93 12.46 -10.65 0.39
CA HIS A 93 13.00 -10.02 1.58
C HIS A 93 14.53 -9.98 1.47
N VAL A 94 15.11 -8.77 1.51
CA VAL A 94 16.56 -8.53 1.47
C VAL A 94 16.96 -7.77 2.73
N MET A 95 17.65 -8.42 3.66
CA MET A 95 17.91 -7.88 4.98
C MET A 95 19.35 -8.04 5.45
N ASN A 96 20.02 -6.94 5.81
CA ASN A 96 21.40 -6.96 6.34
C ASN A 96 22.46 -7.59 5.38
N THR A 97 22.19 -7.59 4.07
CA THR A 97 23.09 -8.16 3.06
C THR A 97 24.29 -7.23 2.75
N ASN A 98 25.31 -7.79 2.08
CA ASN A 98 26.43 -7.02 1.53
C ASN A 98 26.25 -6.63 0.06
N PHE A 99 25.04 -6.77 -0.51
CA PHE A 99 24.77 -6.37 -1.89
C PHE A 99 24.87 -4.84 -2.09
N THR A 100 25.19 -4.42 -3.31
CA THR A 100 25.24 -3.00 -3.72
C THR A 100 24.01 -2.59 -4.55
N ASN A 101 23.30 -3.56 -5.10
CA ASN A 101 22.13 -3.42 -5.96
C ASN A 101 21.33 -4.74 -5.95
N LEU A 102 20.13 -4.75 -6.54
CA LEU A 102 19.28 -5.95 -6.68
C LEU A 102 19.01 -6.30 -8.15
N LYS A 103 19.92 -5.97 -9.07
CA LYS A 103 19.77 -6.22 -10.52
C LYS A 103 19.70 -7.70 -10.90
N PHE A 104 20.00 -8.61 -9.96
CA PHE A 104 19.65 -10.03 -10.12
C PHE A 104 18.14 -10.28 -10.21
N LEU A 105 17.31 -9.29 -9.90
CA LEU A 105 15.86 -9.28 -10.10
C LEU A 105 15.42 -8.35 -11.25
N GLU A 106 16.32 -7.83 -12.09
CA GLU A 106 15.99 -6.83 -13.13
C GLU A 106 14.88 -7.27 -14.11
N GLY A 107 14.76 -8.58 -14.32
CA GLY A 107 13.71 -9.19 -15.14
C GLY A 107 12.39 -9.46 -14.43
N LEU A 108 12.24 -9.18 -13.13
CA LEU A 108 10.98 -9.37 -12.41
C LEU A 108 9.95 -8.34 -12.88
N GLU A 109 8.87 -8.81 -13.51
CA GLU A 109 7.77 -8.01 -14.06
C GLU A 109 6.57 -7.92 -13.10
N SER A 110 6.30 -8.97 -12.32
CA SER A 110 5.21 -8.99 -11.32
C SER A 110 5.59 -9.66 -9.99
N LEU A 111 5.00 -9.17 -8.91
CA LEU A 111 5.16 -9.69 -7.55
C LEU A 111 3.79 -9.73 -6.85
N GLU A 112 3.30 -10.95 -6.60
CA GLU A 112 2.00 -11.20 -5.97
C GLU A 112 2.17 -11.96 -4.64
N CYS A 113 1.44 -11.58 -3.59
CA CYS A 113 1.30 -12.38 -2.36
C CYS A 113 -0.07 -12.13 -1.74
N ASN A 114 -0.57 -13.10 -0.98
CA ASN A 114 -1.82 -12.97 -0.21
C ASN A 114 -1.59 -12.41 1.21
N TYR A 115 -0.39 -11.89 1.47
CA TYR A 115 0.03 -11.33 2.75
C TYR A 115 0.66 -9.96 2.54
N ASN A 116 0.62 -9.15 3.59
CA ASN A 116 1.40 -7.93 3.67
C ASN A 116 2.90 -8.24 3.61
N ASP A 117 3.66 -7.23 3.20
CA ASP A 117 5.13 -7.16 3.12
C ASP A 117 5.75 -8.06 2.03
N ASN A 118 5.24 -7.93 0.80
CA ASN A 118 5.73 -8.66 -0.38
C ASN A 118 7.17 -8.26 -0.77
N LEU A 119 7.53 -6.97 -0.67
CA LEU A 119 8.87 -6.47 -0.99
C LEU A 119 9.46 -5.74 0.22
N VAL A 120 10.46 -6.37 0.85
CA VAL A 120 11.17 -5.82 2.01
C VAL A 120 12.65 -5.69 1.66
N ILE A 121 13.18 -4.47 1.73
CA ILE A 121 14.59 -4.17 1.51
C ILE A 121 15.05 -3.32 2.70
N GLN A 122 15.66 -3.96 3.69
CA GLN A 122 15.89 -3.36 4.99
C GLN A 122 17.33 -3.53 5.52
N SER A 123 17.88 -2.48 6.12
CA SER A 123 19.18 -2.52 6.83
C SER A 123 20.40 -2.88 5.94
N ASN A 124 20.29 -2.74 4.61
CA ASN A 124 21.37 -3.06 3.69
C ASN A 124 22.28 -1.85 3.46
N LYS A 125 23.41 -1.80 4.17
CA LYS A 125 24.29 -0.61 4.24
C LYS A 125 24.90 -0.19 2.90
N TYR A 126 25.00 -1.10 1.93
CA TYR A 126 25.68 -0.87 0.66
C TYR A 126 24.75 -0.79 -0.54
N ILE A 127 23.47 -1.18 -0.43
CA ILE A 127 22.51 -1.09 -1.54
C ILE A 127 22.20 0.38 -1.81
N THR A 128 22.54 0.86 -3.00
CA THR A 128 22.29 2.24 -3.46
C THR A 128 21.15 2.38 -4.46
N GLU A 129 20.74 1.27 -5.08
CA GLU A 129 19.69 1.21 -6.10
C GLU A 129 19.02 -0.17 -6.02
N ILE A 130 17.74 -0.27 -6.39
CA ILE A 130 17.08 -1.57 -6.54
C ILE A 130 17.46 -2.17 -7.89
N GLY A 131 17.19 -1.47 -8.99
CA GLY A 131 17.47 -1.94 -10.34
C GLY A 131 16.43 -2.95 -10.84
N ILE A 132 15.17 -2.80 -10.41
CA ILE A 132 14.04 -3.61 -10.89
C ILE A 132 13.10 -2.72 -11.70
N GLU A 133 13.62 -2.20 -12.81
CA GLU A 133 12.89 -1.29 -13.72
C GLU A 133 11.75 -1.98 -14.49
N SER A 134 11.77 -3.32 -14.57
CA SER A 134 10.74 -4.12 -15.25
C SER A 134 9.50 -4.39 -14.41
N LEU A 135 9.60 -4.29 -13.07
CA LEU A 135 8.48 -4.57 -12.16
C LEU A 135 7.40 -3.54 -12.39
N GLN A 136 6.33 -3.94 -13.06
CA GLN A 136 5.15 -3.11 -13.25
C GLN A 136 4.27 -3.30 -12.01
N GLY A 137 3.87 -2.19 -11.37
CA GLY A 137 2.96 -2.24 -10.23
C GLY A 137 1.70 -3.01 -10.63
N VAL A 138 1.45 -4.11 -9.92
CA VAL A 138 0.61 -5.25 -10.34
C VAL A 138 -0.60 -4.77 -11.17
N LEU A 139 -0.48 -4.84 -12.49
CA LEU A 139 -1.61 -4.70 -13.40
C LEU A 139 -2.43 -5.97 -13.23
N ALA A 140 -3.30 -5.94 -12.22
CA ALA A 140 -4.23 -7.01 -11.87
C ALA A 140 -5.20 -7.25 -13.03
N PHE A 141 -4.73 -8.01 -14.02
CA PHE A 141 -5.50 -8.41 -15.20
C PHE A 141 -6.68 -9.34 -14.83
N LEU A 142 -6.61 -9.94 -13.63
CA LEU A 142 -7.63 -10.63 -12.85
C LEU A 142 -7.32 -10.32 -11.35
N TYR A 143 -8.24 -10.23 -10.40
CA TYR A 143 -9.70 -10.35 -10.39
C TYR A 143 -10.30 -9.33 -9.38
N PHE A 144 -11.56 -8.94 -9.55
CA PHE A 144 -12.33 -7.98 -8.72
C PHE A 144 -12.60 -8.39 -7.23
N LEU A 145 -11.84 -9.33 -6.64
CA LEU A 145 -12.29 -10.10 -5.47
C LEU A 145 -11.31 -10.26 -4.30
N THR A 146 -10.09 -9.74 -4.35
CA THR A 146 -9.19 -9.69 -3.18
C THR A 146 -8.75 -8.27 -2.85
N THR A 147 -8.59 -7.99 -1.55
CA THR A 147 -8.11 -6.71 -1.01
C THR A 147 -6.59 -6.64 -0.95
N ASP A 148 -5.90 -7.61 -1.53
CA ASP A 148 -4.50 -7.89 -1.22
C ASP A 148 -3.60 -6.91 -1.94
N ARG A 149 -3.05 -5.99 -1.14
CA ARG A 149 -2.34 -4.81 -1.59
C ARG A 149 -0.84 -5.04 -1.44
N LEU A 150 -0.10 -4.86 -2.54
CA LEU A 150 1.36 -4.79 -2.55
C LEU A 150 1.85 -3.84 -1.45
N SER A 151 2.63 -4.37 -0.52
CA SER A 151 3.29 -3.61 0.55
C SER A 151 4.79 -3.53 0.26
N ILE A 152 5.34 -2.30 0.28
CA ILE A 152 6.76 -2.05 0.02
C ILE A 152 7.40 -1.42 1.26
N VAL A 153 8.37 -2.13 1.85
CA VAL A 153 9.16 -1.67 3.00
C VAL A 153 10.61 -1.50 2.57
N ILE A 154 11.03 -0.24 2.38
CA ILE A 154 12.40 0.13 1.99
C ILE A 154 12.96 1.04 3.08
N THR A 155 13.76 0.53 4.01
CA THR A 155 14.24 1.32 5.16
C THR A 155 15.68 1.00 5.56
N ASN A 156 16.39 1.99 6.14
CA ASN A 156 17.72 1.80 6.73
C ASN A 156 18.78 1.23 5.77
N ASN A 157 18.65 1.48 4.46
CA ASN A 157 19.63 1.09 3.45
C ASN A 157 20.77 2.13 3.35
N SER A 158 21.56 2.14 2.26
CA SER A 158 22.60 3.15 2.05
C SER A 158 22.05 4.59 2.17
N PRO A 159 22.80 5.54 2.76
CA PRO A 159 22.40 6.96 2.75
C PRO A 159 22.35 7.57 1.33
N ASN A 160 22.91 6.88 0.34
CA ASN A 160 22.83 7.24 -1.08
C ASN A 160 21.77 6.40 -1.84
N PHE A 161 20.87 5.71 -1.13
CA PHE A 161 19.83 4.89 -1.75
C PHE A 161 18.82 5.77 -2.51
N CYS A 162 18.57 5.42 -3.77
CA CYS A 162 17.60 6.09 -4.61
C CYS A 162 16.77 5.12 -5.46
N LEU A 163 15.57 5.57 -5.85
CA LEU A 163 14.72 4.95 -6.85
C LEU A 163 14.80 5.76 -8.14
N THR A 164 14.91 5.09 -9.28
CA THR A 164 14.79 5.74 -10.59
C THR A 164 13.38 6.28 -10.80
N ILE A 165 13.21 7.20 -11.76
CA ILE A 165 11.87 7.65 -12.13
C ILE A 165 11.03 6.49 -12.71
N GLN A 166 11.64 5.51 -13.36
CA GLN A 166 10.92 4.33 -13.90
C GLN A 166 10.38 3.45 -12.77
N GLU A 167 11.22 3.06 -11.80
CA GLU A 167 10.78 2.29 -10.62
C GLU A 167 9.70 3.05 -9.84
N THR A 168 9.91 4.36 -9.63
CA THR A 168 8.95 5.27 -8.97
C THR A 168 7.61 5.27 -9.69
N ASN A 169 7.60 5.40 -11.02
CA ASN A 169 6.37 5.34 -11.81
C ASN A 169 5.71 3.98 -11.66
N ASN A 170 6.43 2.90 -11.97
CA ASN A 170 5.86 1.56 -11.99
C ASN A 170 5.25 1.18 -10.64
N MET A 171 5.94 1.47 -9.53
CA MET A 171 5.42 1.26 -8.19
C MET A 171 4.17 2.12 -7.99
N PHE A 172 4.29 3.45 -8.02
CA PHE A 172 3.22 4.35 -7.56
C PHE A 172 2.04 4.54 -8.52
N TYR A 173 2.13 4.11 -9.78
CA TYR A 173 1.03 4.21 -10.76
C TYR A 173 -0.21 3.40 -10.36
N ALA A 174 -0.02 2.24 -9.73
CA ALA A 174 -1.07 1.25 -9.55
C ALA A 174 -2.01 1.52 -8.34
N GLN A 175 -1.74 2.55 -7.51
CA GLN A 175 -2.53 2.93 -6.33
C GLN A 175 -2.69 1.84 -5.24
N ILE A 176 -1.88 0.77 -5.30
CA ILE A 176 -2.13 -0.46 -4.53
C ILE A 176 -1.78 -0.28 -3.04
N PHE A 177 -0.86 0.62 -2.69
CA PHE A 177 -0.22 0.61 -1.36
C PHE A 177 -1.15 0.84 -0.17
N GLU A 178 -0.99 -0.02 0.84
CA GLU A 178 -1.60 0.17 2.16
C GLU A 178 -0.57 0.42 3.26
N HIS A 179 0.65 -0.10 3.19
CA HIS A 179 1.55 -0.19 4.36
C HIS A 179 3.00 0.29 4.14
N ASP A 180 3.21 1.19 3.17
CA ASP A 180 4.56 1.59 2.77
C ASP A 180 5.35 2.37 3.83
N MET A 181 6.61 1.96 3.99
CA MET A 181 7.66 2.72 4.66
C MET A 181 8.85 2.80 3.69
N ILE A 182 8.89 3.85 2.87
CA ILE A 182 9.91 4.04 1.83
C ILE A 182 10.80 5.23 2.20
N SER A 183 12.02 4.91 2.65
CA SER A 183 13.10 5.85 2.90
C SER A 183 14.07 5.78 1.73
N ALA A 184 13.88 6.69 0.77
CA ALA A 184 14.63 6.75 -0.48
C ALA A 184 14.72 8.19 -0.98
N SER A 185 15.64 8.43 -1.90
CA SER A 185 15.64 9.61 -2.77
C SER A 185 15.22 9.22 -4.18
N ILE A 186 14.95 10.19 -5.06
CA ILE A 186 14.82 9.90 -6.50
C ILE A 186 16.20 10.06 -7.15
N CYS A 187 16.62 9.10 -7.96
CA CYS A 187 17.94 9.12 -8.59
C CYS A 187 18.10 10.29 -9.58
N ASP A 188 19.34 10.74 -9.76
CA ASP A 188 19.67 11.70 -10.82
C ASP A 188 19.41 11.11 -12.22
N PHE A 189 18.93 11.94 -13.13
CA PHE A 189 18.49 11.54 -14.47
C PHE A 189 18.92 12.58 -15.52
N ASN A 190 19.12 12.09 -16.76
CA ASN A 190 19.48 12.91 -17.93
C ASN A 190 18.35 13.02 -18.97
N GLN A 191 17.19 12.42 -18.69
CA GLN A 191 16.03 12.41 -19.59
C GLN A 191 15.29 13.75 -19.59
N THR A 192 14.80 14.18 -20.75
CA THR A 192 13.98 15.40 -20.90
C THR A 192 12.49 15.12 -21.11
N SER A 193 12.10 13.85 -21.22
CA SER A 193 10.73 13.40 -21.46
C SER A 193 10.54 11.94 -21.09
N ILE A 194 9.32 11.58 -20.67
CA ILE A 194 8.88 10.22 -20.33
C ILE A 194 7.50 10.04 -20.97
N GLU A 195 7.31 8.99 -21.78
CA GLU A 195 6.02 8.70 -22.46
C GLU A 195 5.47 9.93 -23.22
N ASP A 196 6.32 10.58 -24.02
CA ASP A 196 6.08 11.85 -24.71
C ASP A 196 5.74 13.06 -23.81
N GLN A 197 5.62 12.87 -22.49
CA GLN A 197 5.41 13.96 -21.54
C GLN A 197 6.71 14.68 -21.24
N LYS A 198 6.71 16.01 -21.28
CA LYS A 198 7.91 16.79 -20.99
C LYS A 198 8.28 16.73 -19.50
N LEU A 199 9.50 16.30 -19.21
CA LEU A 199 10.10 16.28 -17.87
C LEU A 199 10.97 17.52 -17.67
N CYS A 200 10.85 18.15 -16.50
CA CYS A 200 11.58 19.36 -16.13
C CYS A 200 12.20 19.22 -14.74
N LYS A 201 13.54 19.22 -14.67
CA LYS A 201 14.29 19.34 -13.42
C LYS A 201 14.29 20.80 -12.94
N ILE A 202 14.06 21.02 -11.65
CA ILE A 202 14.07 22.33 -11.02
C ILE A 202 15.01 22.32 -9.82
N ASP A 203 16.13 23.04 -9.92
CA ASP A 203 17.07 23.20 -8.81
C ASP A 203 16.69 24.42 -7.93
N ASN A 204 16.16 25.49 -8.54
CA ASN A 204 15.59 26.65 -7.85
C ASN A 204 14.26 27.00 -8.52
N PHE A 205 13.15 26.93 -7.77
CA PHE A 205 11.83 27.20 -8.33
C PHE A 205 11.57 28.70 -8.48
N ASP A 206 11.13 29.10 -9.68
CA ASP A 206 10.64 30.45 -9.98
C ASP A 206 9.50 30.35 -11.01
N LEU A 207 8.29 30.73 -10.60
CA LEU A 207 7.11 30.66 -11.45
C LEU A 207 7.18 31.65 -12.63
N THR A 208 7.96 32.72 -12.52
CA THR A 208 8.20 33.70 -13.60
C THR A 208 8.90 33.05 -14.80
N ASN A 209 9.86 32.18 -14.54
CA ASN A 209 10.62 31.45 -15.57
C ASN A 209 10.15 30.01 -15.81
N PHE A 210 9.23 29.49 -14.99
CA PHE A 210 8.63 28.16 -15.20
C PHE A 210 8.04 28.00 -16.61
N ASN A 211 8.31 26.85 -17.22
CA ASN A 211 7.93 26.53 -18.59
C ASN A 211 6.56 25.81 -18.59
N PRO A 212 5.47 26.43 -19.07
CA PRO A 212 4.12 25.86 -18.98
C PRO A 212 3.90 24.62 -19.84
N LYS A 213 4.91 24.15 -20.60
CA LYS A 213 4.86 22.86 -21.30
C LYS A 213 5.38 21.68 -20.46
N CYS A 214 5.89 21.92 -19.25
CA CYS A 214 6.29 20.85 -18.34
C CYS A 214 5.05 20.09 -17.87
N GLN A 215 5.09 18.76 -18.02
CA GLN A 215 4.01 17.86 -17.57
C GLN A 215 4.48 16.99 -16.41
N ARG A 216 5.79 16.69 -16.35
CA ARG A 216 6.42 16.09 -15.18
C ARG A 216 7.47 17.05 -14.63
N VAL A 217 7.49 17.22 -13.31
CA VAL A 217 8.41 18.12 -12.62
C VAL A 217 9.19 17.31 -11.60
N PHE A 218 10.50 17.54 -11.52
CA PHE A 218 11.36 17.02 -10.46
C PHE A 218 11.89 18.20 -9.62
N GLY A 219 11.81 18.07 -8.30
CA GLY A 219 12.06 19.15 -7.35
C GLY A 219 10.77 19.78 -6.81
N THR A 220 10.91 20.75 -5.90
CA THR A 220 9.79 21.40 -5.23
C THR A 220 9.10 22.43 -6.14
N VAL A 221 7.78 22.31 -6.29
CA VAL A 221 6.90 23.32 -6.89
C VAL A 221 6.43 24.27 -5.79
N LEU A 222 6.71 25.57 -5.93
CA LEU A 222 6.48 26.56 -4.86
C LEU A 222 5.67 27.75 -5.38
N VAL A 223 4.56 28.07 -4.70
CA VAL A 223 3.72 29.25 -4.97
C VAL A 223 3.65 30.11 -3.70
N ASN A 224 4.13 31.35 -3.77
CA ASN A 224 4.14 32.31 -2.66
C ASN A 224 3.28 33.55 -2.96
N GLU A 225 3.22 34.48 -1.99
CA GLU A 225 2.68 35.83 -2.22
C GLU A 225 3.37 36.52 -3.42
N GLY A 226 2.57 36.98 -4.40
CA GLY A 226 3.04 37.60 -5.64
C GLY A 226 2.95 36.69 -6.87
N ASP A 227 2.88 35.37 -6.68
CA ASP A 227 2.79 34.38 -7.77
C ASP A 227 1.37 34.22 -8.34
N GLU A 228 0.35 34.85 -7.74
CA GLU A 228 -1.07 34.54 -8.00
C GLU A 228 -1.50 34.76 -9.46
N LEU A 229 -0.85 35.68 -10.18
CA LEU A 229 -1.13 35.94 -11.61
C LEU A 229 -0.44 34.94 -12.56
N LEU A 230 0.45 34.09 -12.06
CA LEU A 230 1.27 33.17 -12.85
C LEU A 230 0.89 31.69 -12.65
N VAL A 231 0.04 31.37 -11.67
CA VAL A 231 -0.38 30.00 -11.31
C VAL A 231 -0.95 29.20 -12.47
N GLY A 232 -1.58 29.86 -13.45
CA GLY A 232 -2.08 29.22 -14.67
C GLY A 232 -1.01 28.53 -15.53
N LYS A 233 0.29 28.78 -15.29
CA LYS A 233 1.38 28.02 -15.93
C LYS A 233 1.53 26.58 -15.41
N LEU A 234 0.98 26.28 -14.24
CA LEU A 234 1.07 24.96 -13.59
C LEU A 234 0.02 23.98 -14.13
N ASN A 235 -0.92 24.45 -14.96
CA ASN A 235 -2.10 23.71 -15.42
C ASN A 235 -1.82 22.41 -16.18
N ASN A 236 -0.63 22.25 -16.75
CA ASN A 236 -0.23 21.06 -17.50
C ASN A 236 0.56 20.05 -16.65
N ILE A 237 0.91 20.38 -15.40
CA ILE A 237 1.63 19.46 -14.52
C ILE A 237 0.72 18.30 -14.14
N LYS A 238 1.19 17.08 -14.41
CA LYS A 238 0.60 15.79 -14.06
C LYS A 238 1.36 15.09 -12.94
N TRP A 239 2.68 15.18 -12.96
CA TRP A 239 3.57 14.51 -11.99
C TRP A 239 4.50 15.52 -11.31
N ILE A 240 4.66 15.38 -9.99
CA ILE A 240 5.67 16.06 -9.19
C ILE A 240 6.49 14.99 -8.44
N TYR A 241 7.78 14.87 -8.77
CA TYR A 241 8.76 14.08 -8.01
C TYR A 241 9.46 15.03 -7.03
N GLY A 242 8.85 15.21 -5.86
CA GLY A 242 9.17 16.25 -4.89
C GLY A 242 7.90 16.77 -4.20
N GLU A 243 7.97 18.00 -3.72
CA GLU A 243 6.91 18.65 -2.93
C GLU A 243 6.11 19.67 -3.77
N LEU A 244 4.84 19.86 -3.44
CA LEU A 244 4.02 20.99 -3.86
C LEU A 244 3.72 21.87 -2.64
N VAL A 245 4.16 23.12 -2.66
CA VAL A 245 4.02 24.06 -1.54
C VAL A 245 3.28 25.32 -2.00
N ILE A 246 2.20 25.68 -1.31
CA ILE A 246 1.41 26.89 -1.58
C ILE A 246 1.28 27.69 -0.26
N ASN A 247 2.01 28.78 -0.15
CA ASN A 247 2.27 29.49 1.11
C ASN A 247 1.92 30.98 1.04
N GLY A 248 1.12 31.46 1.98
CA GLY A 248 0.95 32.90 2.24
C GLY A 248 0.30 33.70 1.09
N THR A 249 -0.30 33.02 0.13
CA THR A 249 -0.87 33.65 -1.07
C THR A 249 -2.18 34.40 -0.78
N LYS A 250 -2.55 35.28 -1.69
CA LYS A 250 -3.85 35.98 -1.74
C LYS A 250 -4.89 35.24 -2.59
N LEU A 251 -4.62 34.00 -2.98
CA LEU A 251 -5.56 33.16 -3.73
C LEU A 251 -6.87 32.98 -2.95
N GLU A 252 -8.00 33.08 -3.66
CA GLU A 252 -9.32 32.75 -3.12
C GLU A 252 -9.72 31.30 -3.43
N THR A 253 -9.13 30.72 -4.48
CA THR A 253 -9.33 29.35 -4.97
C THR A 253 -7.99 28.72 -5.38
N ILE A 254 -7.91 27.38 -5.33
CA ILE A 254 -6.96 26.59 -6.13
C ILE A 254 -7.78 25.75 -7.11
N ASP A 255 -7.70 26.14 -8.38
CA ASP A 255 -8.43 25.59 -9.54
C ASP A 255 -7.52 25.47 -10.80
N PHE A 256 -6.22 25.73 -10.64
CA PHE A 256 -5.22 25.71 -11.71
C PHE A 256 -4.38 24.42 -11.74
N LEU A 257 -4.70 23.43 -10.90
CA LEU A 257 -4.01 22.13 -10.80
C LEU A 257 -4.90 20.96 -11.26
N ASP A 258 -5.85 21.24 -12.15
CA ASP A 258 -6.82 20.25 -12.65
C ASP A 258 -6.17 19.03 -13.32
N SER A 259 -4.98 19.16 -13.91
CA SER A 259 -4.25 18.04 -14.53
C SER A 259 -3.35 17.25 -13.57
N LEU A 260 -3.23 17.66 -12.30
CA LEU A 260 -2.27 17.04 -11.36
C LEU A 260 -2.77 15.65 -10.94
N GLU A 261 -2.01 14.62 -11.32
CA GLU A 261 -2.36 13.20 -11.14
C GLU A 261 -1.60 12.58 -9.96
N HIS A 262 -0.30 12.86 -9.84
CA HIS A 262 0.57 12.24 -8.83
C HIS A 262 1.56 13.24 -8.21
N VAL A 263 1.72 13.18 -6.88
CA VAL A 263 2.79 13.86 -6.14
C VAL A 263 3.53 12.84 -5.29
N VAL A 264 4.84 12.70 -5.51
CA VAL A 264 5.69 11.70 -4.85
C VAL A 264 6.91 12.40 -4.24
N SER A 265 6.87 12.63 -2.94
CA SER A 265 7.99 13.17 -2.17
C SER A 265 8.64 12.05 -1.36
N LEU A 266 9.83 11.59 -1.76
CA LEU A 266 10.60 10.59 -1.01
C LEU A 266 11.76 11.29 -0.28
N ASP A 267 11.89 11.03 1.03
CA ASP A 267 12.99 11.56 1.85
C ASP A 267 13.83 10.41 2.44
N ALA A 268 15.05 10.27 1.91
CA ALA A 268 16.08 9.33 2.37
C ALA A 268 16.57 9.58 3.80
N LYS A 269 16.21 10.71 4.42
CA LYS A 269 16.62 11.11 5.77
C LYS A 269 15.46 11.23 6.75
N SER A 270 14.22 11.05 6.28
CA SER A 270 13.06 11.14 7.16
C SER A 270 12.99 9.94 8.11
N ASN A 271 13.07 10.24 9.40
CA ASN A 271 12.31 9.46 10.37
C ASN A 271 10.85 9.89 10.22
N ILE A 272 9.95 8.94 9.91
CA ILE A 272 8.52 9.10 9.50
C ILE A 272 7.68 10.10 10.33
N HIS A 273 8.14 10.47 11.52
CA HIS A 273 7.54 11.48 12.39
C HIS A 273 7.87 12.95 12.03
N ASN A 274 8.89 13.22 11.20
CA ASN A 274 9.43 14.56 10.93
C ASN A 274 9.54 14.93 9.43
N SER A 275 9.09 14.07 8.50
CA SER A 275 8.98 14.40 7.07
C SER A 275 8.04 15.58 6.80
N SER A 276 8.42 16.46 5.88
CA SER A 276 7.52 17.41 5.23
C SER A 276 6.33 16.70 4.56
N PRO A 277 5.18 17.38 4.39
CA PRO A 277 4.11 16.90 3.53
C PRO A 277 4.54 16.97 2.06
N ALA A 278 4.10 16.02 1.24
CA ALA A 278 4.29 16.06 -0.20
C ALA A 278 3.44 17.16 -0.87
N ILE A 279 2.24 17.44 -0.34
CA ILE A 279 1.44 18.64 -0.66
C ILE A 279 1.23 19.43 0.62
N PHE A 280 1.72 20.67 0.68
CA PHE A 280 1.60 21.55 1.84
C PHE A 280 1.01 22.92 1.48
N ILE A 281 -0.22 23.18 1.92
CA ILE A 281 -0.96 24.39 1.63
C ILE A 281 -1.18 25.13 2.95
N TYR A 282 -0.47 26.25 3.17
CA TYR A 282 -0.50 26.91 4.47
C TYR A 282 -0.49 28.44 4.45
N ASN A 283 -1.04 29.04 5.50
CA ASN A 283 -1.10 30.49 5.70
C ASN A 283 -1.85 31.29 4.59
N ASN A 284 -2.67 30.64 3.76
CA ASN A 284 -3.42 31.31 2.70
C ASN A 284 -4.75 31.88 3.26
N GLN A 285 -4.68 33.07 3.88
CA GLN A 285 -5.78 33.66 4.65
C GLN A 285 -7.05 33.99 3.84
N LYS A 286 -6.96 34.02 2.51
CA LYS A 286 -8.10 34.22 1.60
C LYS A 286 -8.63 32.94 0.96
N LEU A 287 -7.90 31.83 1.06
CA LEU A 287 -8.18 30.62 0.30
C LEU A 287 -9.42 29.93 0.84
N SER A 288 -10.53 30.06 0.11
CA SER A 288 -11.85 29.56 0.50
C SER A 288 -12.14 28.14 0.01
N SER A 289 -11.45 27.69 -1.04
CA SER A 289 -11.60 26.35 -1.61
C SER A 289 -10.34 25.90 -2.36
N ALA A 290 -10.14 24.60 -2.46
CA ALA A 290 -9.06 23.99 -3.23
C ALA A 290 -9.55 22.70 -3.91
N SER A 291 -9.23 22.54 -5.19
CA SER A 291 -9.71 21.46 -6.05
C SER A 291 -8.53 20.74 -6.71
N PHE A 292 -8.58 19.41 -6.71
CA PHE A 292 -7.56 18.52 -7.26
C PHE A 292 -8.25 17.34 -7.99
N PRO A 293 -9.01 17.61 -9.08
CA PRO A 293 -10.00 16.67 -9.63
C PRO A 293 -9.41 15.44 -10.36
N SER A 294 -8.13 15.47 -10.74
CA SER A 294 -7.42 14.34 -11.32
C SER A 294 -6.42 13.68 -10.37
N LEU A 295 -6.32 14.14 -9.12
CA LEU A 295 -5.30 13.66 -8.17
C LEU A 295 -5.62 12.25 -7.71
N MET A 296 -4.76 11.31 -8.11
CA MET A 296 -4.87 9.88 -7.85
C MET A 296 -3.99 9.43 -6.69
N THR A 297 -2.82 10.06 -6.52
CA THR A 297 -1.79 9.55 -5.59
C THR A 297 -0.98 10.68 -4.96
N VAL A 298 -0.83 10.61 -3.63
CA VAL A 298 0.10 11.46 -2.87
C VAL A 298 0.95 10.58 -1.96
N ILE A 299 2.23 10.44 -2.28
CA ILE A 299 3.23 9.69 -1.48
C ILE A 299 4.13 10.69 -0.76
N GLY A 300 4.36 10.45 0.53
CA GLY A 300 5.24 11.27 1.35
C GLY A 300 5.24 10.81 2.81
N GLY A 301 5.43 11.77 3.71
CA GLY A 301 5.40 11.55 5.15
C GLY A 301 4.10 10.96 5.71
N SER A 302 4.09 10.71 7.03
CA SER A 302 2.94 10.15 7.77
C SER A 302 1.63 10.96 7.65
N SER A 303 1.70 12.23 7.25
CA SER A 303 0.56 13.01 6.76
C SER A 303 1.03 13.76 5.50
N PRO A 304 0.85 13.18 4.29
CA PRO A 304 1.54 13.64 3.09
C PRO A 304 0.79 14.75 2.36
N PHE A 305 -0.46 15.05 2.73
CA PHE A 305 -1.27 16.13 2.16
C PHE A 305 -1.86 16.96 3.31
N GLN A 306 -1.40 18.21 3.48
CA GLN A 306 -1.76 19.06 4.62
C GLN A 306 -2.28 20.45 4.21
N PHE A 307 -3.35 20.87 4.89
CA PHE A 307 -3.83 22.24 4.97
C PHE A 307 -3.62 22.77 6.40
N VAL A 308 -2.92 23.89 6.56
CA VAL A 308 -2.61 24.47 7.89
C VAL A 308 -2.77 25.99 7.90
N GLN A 309 -3.52 26.53 8.86
CA GLN A 309 -3.66 27.99 9.07
C GLN A 309 -4.16 28.77 7.82
N ASN A 310 -5.02 28.14 7.00
CA ASN A 310 -5.68 28.82 5.88
C ASN A 310 -6.97 29.53 6.37
N ASN A 311 -7.75 30.11 5.45
CA ASN A 311 -9.03 30.74 5.78
C ASN A 311 -9.97 29.79 6.57
N GLU A 312 -10.78 30.33 7.47
CA GLU A 312 -11.77 29.59 8.27
C GLU A 312 -12.76 28.76 7.41
N SER A 313 -13.00 29.18 6.17
CA SER A 313 -13.85 28.46 5.20
C SER A 313 -13.25 27.12 4.77
N LEU A 314 -11.94 26.92 4.93
CA LEU A 314 -11.22 25.66 4.72
C LEU A 314 -11.05 24.83 6.01
N THR A 315 -11.70 25.19 7.11
CA THR A 315 -11.67 24.37 8.34
C THR A 315 -12.31 22.99 8.13
N PHE A 316 -11.81 22.00 8.87
CA PHE A 316 -12.22 20.59 8.76
C PHE A 316 -13.76 20.40 8.74
N ASN A 317 -14.29 20.04 7.56
CA ASN A 317 -15.67 19.60 7.38
C ASN A 317 -15.78 18.51 6.29
N PRO A 318 -16.87 17.72 6.27
CA PRO A 318 -17.00 16.60 5.34
C PRO A 318 -17.04 16.99 3.85
N GLU A 319 -17.52 18.19 3.49
CA GLU A 319 -17.58 18.62 2.10
C GLU A 319 -16.21 18.91 1.52
N ILE A 320 -15.34 19.59 2.28
CA ILE A 320 -13.96 19.89 1.85
C ILE A 320 -13.19 18.58 1.70
N CYS A 321 -13.28 17.69 2.68
CA CYS A 321 -12.70 16.35 2.59
C CYS A 321 -13.16 15.64 1.31
N THR A 322 -14.46 15.65 1.01
CA THR A 322 -15.01 15.03 -0.21
C THR A 322 -14.51 15.69 -1.50
N LYS A 323 -14.40 17.02 -1.54
CA LYS A 323 -13.91 17.79 -2.70
C LYS A 323 -12.42 17.54 -2.97
N SER A 324 -11.60 17.50 -1.92
CA SER A 324 -10.16 17.27 -2.00
C SER A 324 -9.75 15.80 -2.17
N GLN A 325 -10.68 14.85 -1.97
CA GLN A 325 -10.47 13.40 -2.18
C GLN A 325 -10.98 12.89 -3.54
N LYS A 326 -11.52 13.76 -4.40
CA LYS A 326 -12.23 13.36 -5.63
C LYS A 326 -11.26 12.84 -6.71
N GLY A 327 -10.82 11.60 -6.56
CA GLY A 327 -9.83 10.91 -7.39
C GLY A 327 -8.97 9.90 -6.60
N MET A 328 -8.90 10.04 -5.28
CA MET A 328 -8.02 9.25 -4.41
C MET A 328 -8.74 7.99 -3.88
N ASN A 329 -8.19 6.80 -4.17
CA ASN A 329 -8.78 5.51 -3.79
C ASN A 329 -8.20 4.89 -2.49
N THR A 330 -7.38 5.62 -1.73
CA THR A 330 -6.67 5.08 -0.55
C THR A 330 -6.99 5.87 0.74
N ILE A 331 -7.04 5.16 1.86
CA ILE A 331 -7.39 5.73 3.17
C ILE A 331 -6.24 6.48 3.87
N LYS A 332 -4.98 6.30 3.42
CA LYS A 332 -3.78 6.89 4.05
C LYS A 332 -3.26 8.16 3.36
N GLN A 333 -3.64 8.40 2.10
CA GLN A 333 -3.19 9.57 1.32
C GLN A 333 -4.17 10.76 1.44
N VAL A 334 -5.11 10.69 2.38
CA VAL A 334 -6.18 11.67 2.55
C VAL A 334 -5.67 12.99 3.15
N PRO A 335 -6.31 14.14 2.85
CA PRO A 335 -5.91 15.42 3.42
C PRO A 335 -6.02 15.45 4.96
N THR A 336 -5.06 16.11 5.60
CA THR A 336 -5.15 16.56 7.00
C THR A 336 -5.37 18.07 7.03
N ILE A 337 -6.41 18.53 7.71
CA ILE A 337 -6.78 19.95 7.82
C ILE A 337 -6.63 20.38 9.29
N ASP A 338 -5.70 21.28 9.58
CA ASP A 338 -5.37 21.77 10.93
C ASP A 338 -5.25 20.63 11.97
N GLY A 339 -4.52 19.57 11.58
CA GLY A 339 -4.29 18.37 12.40
C GLY A 339 -5.42 17.34 12.42
N LYS A 340 -6.53 17.56 11.69
CA LYS A 340 -7.65 16.61 11.58
C LYS A 340 -7.65 15.91 10.23
N THR A 341 -7.48 14.60 10.23
CA THR A 341 -7.43 13.77 9.03
C THR A 341 -8.83 13.53 8.45
N CYS A 342 -8.99 13.76 7.14
CA CYS A 342 -10.20 13.48 6.38
C CYS A 342 -10.44 11.96 6.24
N VAL A 343 -11.00 11.33 7.28
CA VAL A 343 -11.39 9.91 7.21
C VAL A 343 -12.54 9.76 6.19
N PRO A 344 -12.42 8.91 5.16
CA PRO A 344 -13.53 8.63 4.25
C PRO A 344 -14.72 8.06 5.02
N GLY A 345 -15.93 8.54 4.72
CA GLY A 345 -17.14 8.09 5.39
C GLY A 345 -17.38 6.59 5.21
N VAL A 346 -17.29 5.83 6.31
CA VAL A 346 -17.48 4.36 6.36
C VAL A 346 -18.84 3.91 5.78
N GLU A 347 -19.82 4.83 5.73
CA GLU A 347 -21.15 4.62 5.16
C GLU A 347 -21.16 4.11 3.71
N LYS A 348 -20.16 4.46 2.88
CA LYS A 348 -20.11 4.00 1.47
C LYS A 348 -19.73 2.53 1.31
N ILE A 349 -19.02 1.93 2.27
CA ILE A 349 -18.59 0.53 2.18
C ILE A 349 -19.73 -0.40 2.62
N ILE A 350 -20.46 -0.02 3.66
CA ILE A 350 -21.54 -0.84 4.25
C ILE A 350 -22.73 -0.97 3.29
N LEU A 351 -23.10 0.09 2.56
CA LEU A 351 -24.26 0.07 1.66
C LEU A 351 -24.12 -0.89 0.47
N ASN A 352 -22.90 -1.14 -0.01
CA ASN A 352 -22.67 -2.12 -1.07
C ASN A 352 -22.56 -3.56 -0.51
N SER A 353 -21.96 -3.77 0.67
CA SER A 353 -21.84 -5.11 1.24
C SER A 353 -23.17 -5.70 1.75
N THR A 354 -24.17 -4.86 2.06
CA THR A 354 -25.48 -5.33 2.54
C THR A 354 -26.46 -5.69 1.43
N ALA A 355 -26.21 -5.32 0.17
CA ALA A 355 -27.07 -5.69 -0.96
C ALA A 355 -26.77 -7.13 -1.43
N ASP A 356 -25.50 -7.47 -1.65
CA ASP A 356 -25.11 -8.76 -2.24
C ASP A 356 -25.21 -9.95 -1.27
N PHE A 357 -25.27 -9.71 0.04
CA PHE A 357 -25.33 -10.78 1.05
C PHE A 357 -26.73 -11.39 1.26
N PHE A 358 -27.79 -10.79 0.71
CA PHE A 358 -29.17 -11.27 0.90
C PHE A 358 -29.82 -11.94 -0.32
N GLU A 359 -29.27 -11.82 -1.54
CA GLU A 359 -29.86 -12.48 -2.74
C GLU A 359 -29.25 -13.85 -3.09
N THR A 360 -28.09 -14.21 -2.55
CA THR A 360 -27.42 -15.50 -2.86
C THR A 360 -27.83 -16.68 -1.98
N SER A 361 -28.70 -16.47 -0.98
CA SER A 361 -29.08 -17.49 0.02
C SER A 361 -30.42 -18.21 -0.23
N PHE A 362 -31.05 -18.07 -1.41
CA PHE A 362 -32.30 -18.79 -1.74
C PHE A 362 -32.44 -19.19 -3.22
N LEU A 363 -31.65 -20.16 -3.69
CA LEU A 363 -31.97 -20.92 -4.90
C LEU A 363 -31.75 -22.43 -4.71
N PHE A 364 -32.88 -23.14 -4.53
CA PHE A 364 -33.14 -24.54 -4.84
C PHE A 364 -32.02 -25.60 -4.69
N LEU A 365 -32.08 -26.32 -3.58
CA LEU A 365 -31.77 -27.76 -3.57
C LEU A 365 -33.09 -28.54 -3.54
N ASP A 366 -33.40 -29.23 -4.64
CA ASP A 366 -34.51 -30.19 -4.66
C ASP A 366 -34.22 -31.38 -3.73
N PRO A 367 -35.19 -31.85 -2.93
CA PRO A 367 -34.99 -32.97 -2.04
C PRO A 367 -34.91 -34.31 -2.81
N PRO A 368 -34.00 -35.23 -2.45
CA PRO A 368 -33.91 -36.54 -3.09
C PRO A 368 -35.14 -37.42 -2.75
N PRO A 369 -35.52 -38.35 -3.64
CA PRO A 369 -36.75 -39.14 -3.48
C PRO A 369 -36.68 -40.13 -2.33
N THR A 370 -37.80 -40.29 -1.63
CA THR A 370 -37.96 -41.18 -0.47
C THR A 370 -38.19 -42.64 -0.86
N PHE A 371 -37.50 -43.56 -0.18
CA PHE A 371 -37.81 -45.00 -0.15
C PHE A 371 -38.04 -45.45 1.31
N PRO A 372 -39.01 -46.35 1.60
CA PRO A 372 -39.49 -46.59 2.96
C PRO A 372 -39.00 -47.89 3.64
N LEU A 373 -39.26 -47.97 4.96
CA LEU A 373 -39.16 -49.12 5.90
C LEU A 373 -37.75 -49.43 6.44
N ALA A 374 -37.53 -49.86 7.69
CA ALA A 374 -38.45 -50.37 8.74
C ALA A 374 -38.00 -49.94 10.18
N PRO A 375 -38.82 -50.12 11.25
CA PRO A 375 -38.60 -49.50 12.58
C PRO A 375 -38.10 -50.45 13.69
N TYR A 376 -37.24 -49.97 14.60
CA TYR A 376 -36.88 -50.62 15.89
C TYR A 376 -36.28 -49.58 16.89
N PRO A 377 -36.19 -49.85 18.23
CA PRO A 377 -37.14 -49.23 19.17
C PRO A 377 -36.57 -48.20 20.18
N VAL A 378 -37.49 -47.53 20.88
CA VAL A 378 -37.25 -46.44 21.86
C VAL A 378 -37.13 -46.93 23.31
N PRO A 379 -36.16 -46.42 24.10
CA PRO A 379 -36.21 -46.29 25.56
C PRO A 379 -36.26 -44.79 26.01
N PRO A 380 -36.62 -44.46 27.27
CA PRO A 380 -37.75 -43.53 27.50
C PRO A 380 -37.42 -42.07 27.87
N LEU A 381 -38.44 -41.24 27.72
CA LEU A 381 -38.52 -39.84 28.17
C LEU A 381 -38.47 -39.68 29.71
N LEU A 382 -37.80 -38.63 30.17
CA LEU A 382 -38.00 -38.01 31.49
C LEU A 382 -38.60 -36.61 31.31
N TYR A 383 -39.75 -36.38 31.94
CA TYR A 383 -40.48 -35.10 31.93
C TYR A 383 -40.11 -34.21 33.11
N ALA A 384 -39.99 -32.89 32.88
CA ALA A 384 -40.42 -31.78 33.75
C ALA A 384 -40.12 -30.44 33.03
N ASN A 385 -41.11 -29.76 32.45
CA ASN A 385 -42.01 -28.76 33.05
C ASN A 385 -41.36 -27.38 33.30
N GLY A 386 -41.85 -26.33 32.62
CA GLY A 386 -41.52 -24.93 32.95
C GLY A 386 -41.72 -23.90 31.81
N THR A 387 -42.96 -23.46 31.59
CA THR A 387 -43.29 -22.20 30.87
C THR A 387 -42.82 -20.97 31.68
N CYS A 388 -42.71 -19.71 31.18
CA CYS A 388 -43.55 -19.00 30.22
C CYS A 388 -42.88 -17.73 29.61
N LEU A 389 -43.66 -16.95 28.85
CA LEU A 389 -43.28 -15.84 27.98
C LEU A 389 -43.04 -14.45 28.65
N LEU A 390 -42.40 -13.55 27.87
CA LEU A 390 -42.62 -12.09 27.72
C LEU A 390 -42.58 -11.17 28.97
N ALA A 391 -41.72 -10.14 28.92
CA ALA A 391 -42.16 -8.74 28.83
C ALA A 391 -41.01 -7.75 28.53
N LEU A 392 -41.41 -6.57 28.07
CA LEU A 392 -40.64 -5.44 27.55
C LEU A 392 -39.69 -4.72 28.54
N ALA A 393 -38.70 -4.07 27.92
CA ALA A 393 -37.98 -2.81 28.23
C ALA A 393 -38.67 -1.80 29.21
N PRO A 394 -37.97 -0.78 29.79
CA PRO A 394 -36.85 -0.06 29.15
C PRO A 394 -35.72 0.61 30.01
N GLU A 395 -34.78 1.20 29.27
CA GLU A 395 -34.15 2.53 29.48
C GLU A 395 -32.92 2.79 30.42
N LEU A 396 -32.02 3.60 29.83
CA LEU A 396 -31.19 4.70 30.39
C LEU A 396 -29.84 4.46 31.13
N GLN A 397 -28.79 4.77 30.37
CA GLN A 397 -27.75 5.80 30.64
C GLN A 397 -26.55 5.56 31.60
N CYS A 398 -25.39 5.52 30.96
CA CYS A 398 -24.21 6.40 31.15
C CYS A 398 -23.32 6.37 32.41
N SER A 399 -22.01 6.20 32.13
CA SER A 399 -20.86 6.93 32.72
C SER A 399 -20.51 6.68 34.20
N SER A 400 -19.26 6.81 34.67
CA SER A 400 -17.94 6.90 34.03
C SER A 400 -16.84 6.57 35.06
N SER A 401 -15.60 6.35 34.58
CA SER A 401 -14.34 6.61 35.31
C SER A 401 -14.12 5.96 36.69
N ARG A 402 -13.13 5.07 36.78
CA ARG A 402 -11.76 5.48 37.15
C ARG A 402 -10.73 4.61 36.47
#